data_AF-A0A964NII3-F1
#
_entry.id   AF-A0A964NII3-F1
#
_cell.length_a   1.000
_cell.length_b   1.000
_cell.length_c   1.000
_cell.angle_alpha   90.00
_cell.angle_beta   90.00
_cell.angle_gamma   90.00
#
_symmetry.space_group_name_H-M   'P 1'
#
loop_
_entity.id
_entity.type
_entity.pdbx_description
1 polymer ?
#
loop_
_entity_poly.entity_id
_entity_poly.type
_entity_poly.pdbx_seq_one_letter_code
_entity_poly.pdbx_strand_id
1 'polypeptide(L)'
;MGKWQELTARSLLWVGEGGDLDRDGVGAHLDNCPDDANALQEDLDLDGEGDACDLDLDGDDVGNDEDNCLIDANQDQADLDLDLAGDVCDHDDDDDGHDDLDDNC
;
A
#
# COMPACT_ATOMS: atom_id res chain seq x y z
N MET A 1 -20.59 21.87 12.77
CA MET A 1 -20.38 23.08 13.61
C MET A 1 -18.90 23.22 13.97
N GLY A 2 -18.12 23.92 13.15
CA GLY A 2 -16.74 24.29 13.50
C GLY A 2 -16.67 25.42 14.53
N LYS A 3 -15.56 25.51 15.27
CA LYS A 3 -15.27 26.61 16.19
C LYS A 3 -13.89 27.18 15.93
N TRP A 4 -13.79 28.49 15.99
CA TRP A 4 -12.52 29.20 15.97
C TRP A 4 -11.84 29.09 17.33
N GLN A 5 -10.59 28.61 17.37
CA GLN A 5 -9.73 28.71 18.55
C GLN A 5 -8.55 29.65 18.26
N GLU A 6 -8.32 30.60 19.18
CA GLU A 6 -7.17 31.50 19.13
C GLU A 6 -5.94 30.85 19.78
N LEU A 7 -4.93 30.51 18.99
CA LEU A 7 -3.58 30.23 19.48
C LEU A 7 -2.66 31.35 18.98
N THR A 8 -2.43 32.32 19.86
CA THR A 8 -1.39 33.35 19.86
C THR A 8 -0.87 33.85 18.50
N ALA A 9 -1.29 35.08 18.16
CA ALA A 9 -0.71 35.98 17.17
C ALA A 9 -0.72 35.52 15.69
N ARG A 10 -1.74 35.99 14.97
CA ARG A 10 -1.80 36.19 13.51
C ARG A 10 -1.86 34.96 12.60
N SER A 11 -2.63 33.95 12.98
CA SER A 11 -3.18 33.01 11.99
C SER A 11 -4.57 32.55 12.43
N LEU A 12 -5.62 32.98 11.74
CA LEU A 12 -6.95 32.38 11.87
C LEU A 12 -6.94 31.08 11.06
N LEU A 13 -6.56 29.96 11.68
CA LEU A 13 -6.75 28.64 11.09
C LEU A 13 -8.22 28.25 11.28
N TRP A 14 -8.96 28.16 10.17
CA TRP A 14 -10.27 27.52 10.12
C TRP A 14 -10.03 26.02 10.30
N VAL A 15 -10.37 25.45 11.46
CA VAL A 15 -10.51 23.99 11.59
C VAL A 15 -11.80 23.63 10.86
N GLY A 16 -11.66 23.35 9.57
CA GLY A 16 -12.77 23.04 8.69
C GLY A 16 -13.31 21.65 8.91
N GLU A 17 -14.58 21.48 8.56
CA GLU A 17 -15.21 20.16 8.52
C GLU A 17 -14.43 19.26 7.54
N GLY A 18 -14.07 18.06 8.02
CA GLY A 18 -13.13 17.15 7.37
C GLY A 18 -11.78 17.12 8.10
N GLY A 19 -11.77 16.72 9.37
CA GLY A 19 -10.54 16.64 10.17
C GLY A 19 -9.52 15.67 9.57
N ASP A 20 -8.28 15.80 10.01
CA ASP A 20 -7.18 14.88 9.76
C ASP A 20 -7.06 14.00 11.02
N LEU A 21 -7.43 12.72 10.90
CA LEU A 21 -7.67 11.82 12.04
C LEU A 21 -6.38 11.20 12.56
N ASP A 22 -5.48 10.81 11.66
CA ASP A 22 -4.20 10.17 11.95
C ASP A 22 -3.02 11.16 12.00
N ARG A 23 -3.23 12.39 11.53
CA ARG A 23 -2.28 13.52 11.53
C ARG A 23 -1.14 13.36 10.54
N ASP A 24 -1.41 12.77 9.39
CA ASP A 24 -0.43 12.60 8.32
C ASP A 24 -0.31 13.83 7.38
N GLY A 25 -1.26 14.77 7.48
CA GLY A 25 -1.32 15.99 6.68
C GLY A 25 -2.33 15.96 5.52
N VAL A 26 -3.06 14.86 5.36
CA VAL A 26 -4.19 14.69 4.45
C VAL A 26 -5.50 14.78 5.25
N GLY A 27 -6.52 15.41 4.68
CA GLY A 27 -7.81 15.53 5.36
C GLY A 27 -8.64 14.28 5.10
N ALA A 28 -9.31 13.72 6.11
CA ALA A 28 -10.01 12.41 6.08
C ALA A 28 -11.07 12.19 4.96
N HIS A 29 -11.38 13.20 4.15
CA HIS A 29 -12.27 13.08 2.99
C HIS A 29 -11.53 12.97 1.65
N LEU A 30 -10.22 13.16 1.66
CA LEU A 30 -9.27 13.01 0.54
C LEU A 30 -8.21 11.96 0.88
N ASP A 31 -8.37 11.29 2.01
CA ASP A 31 -7.43 10.35 2.60
C ASP A 31 -7.84 8.93 2.22
N ASN A 32 -6.97 8.20 1.52
CA ASN A 32 -7.20 6.80 1.17
C ASN A 32 -6.96 5.84 2.35
N CYS A 33 -6.40 6.30 3.47
CA CYS A 33 -6.34 5.57 4.75
C CYS A 33 -6.70 6.46 5.95
N PRO A 34 -7.98 6.82 6.14
CA PRO A 34 -8.38 7.84 7.13
C PRO A 34 -7.99 7.59 8.58
N ASP A 35 -7.59 6.37 8.96
CA ASP A 35 -7.20 6.01 10.33
C ASP A 35 -5.71 5.62 10.44
N ASP A 36 -4.98 5.51 9.32
CA ASP A 36 -3.61 5.00 9.24
C ASP A 36 -2.69 5.93 8.42
N ALA A 37 -1.82 6.65 9.13
CA ALA A 37 -1.02 7.73 8.58
C ALA A 37 -0.17 7.33 7.35
N ASN A 38 -0.48 7.92 6.20
CA ASN A 38 0.17 7.64 4.93
C ASN A 38 0.24 8.90 4.04
N ALA A 39 1.02 9.90 4.47
CA ALA A 39 1.09 11.23 3.88
C ALA A 39 1.39 11.30 2.36
N LEU A 40 1.94 10.22 1.78
CA LEU A 40 2.22 10.10 0.35
C LEU A 40 1.03 9.58 -0.47
N GLN A 41 0.03 8.99 0.20
CA GLN A 41 -1.20 8.44 -0.38
C GLN A 41 -0.86 7.47 -1.52
N GLU A 42 0.09 6.57 -1.23
CA GLU A 42 0.42 5.45 -2.10
C GLU A 42 -0.81 4.50 -2.13
N ASP A 43 -1.02 3.91 -3.31
CA ASP A 43 -2.17 3.12 -3.73
C ASP A 43 -1.69 2.36 -4.98
N LEU A 44 -1.13 1.17 -4.75
CA LEU A 44 -0.41 0.39 -5.76
C LEU A 44 -1.35 -0.15 -6.84
N ASP A 45 -2.49 -0.68 -6.44
CA ASP A 45 -3.47 -1.32 -7.32
C ASP A 45 -4.52 -0.35 -7.89
N LEU A 46 -4.60 0.87 -7.34
CA LEU A 46 -5.50 1.95 -7.73
C LEU A 46 -6.98 1.68 -7.44
N ASP A 47 -7.29 0.89 -6.41
CA ASP A 47 -8.67 0.61 -5.99
C ASP A 47 -9.29 1.73 -5.12
N GLY A 48 -8.44 2.59 -4.55
CA GLY A 48 -8.78 3.75 -3.74
C GLY A 48 -8.69 3.56 -2.22
N GLU A 49 -8.38 2.35 -1.74
CA GLU A 49 -7.75 2.11 -0.45
C GLU A 49 -6.24 2.39 -0.58
N GLY A 50 -5.57 2.84 0.48
CA GLY A 50 -4.14 3.14 0.40
C GLY A 50 -3.29 1.99 0.88
N ASP A 51 -2.05 1.91 0.39
CA ASP A 51 -1.08 0.85 0.75
C ASP A 51 -0.92 0.64 2.28
N ALA A 52 -1.17 1.68 3.07
CA ALA A 52 -1.04 1.62 4.52
C ALA A 52 -2.20 0.89 5.24
N CYS A 53 -3.36 0.79 4.60
CA CYS A 53 -4.57 0.19 5.14
C CYS A 53 -5.17 -0.90 4.25
N ASP A 54 -4.59 -1.12 3.07
CA ASP A 54 -4.97 -2.19 2.14
C ASP A 54 -4.57 -3.58 2.67
N LEU A 55 -5.44 -4.56 2.45
CA LEU A 55 -5.25 -5.95 2.80
C LEU A 55 -4.84 -6.82 1.60
N ASP A 56 -4.86 -6.27 0.39
CA ASP A 56 -4.49 -6.89 -0.88
C ASP A 56 -3.78 -5.83 -1.74
N LEU A 57 -2.48 -5.63 -1.49
CA LEU A 57 -1.72 -4.47 -1.92
C LEU A 57 -1.62 -4.36 -3.45
N ASP A 58 -1.65 -5.47 -4.17
CA ASP A 58 -1.51 -5.48 -5.62
C ASP A 58 -2.80 -5.83 -6.39
N GLY A 59 -3.88 -6.12 -5.66
CA GLY A 59 -5.23 -6.29 -6.18
C GLY A 59 -5.42 -7.58 -7.00
N ASP A 60 -4.70 -8.65 -6.67
CA ASP A 60 -4.76 -9.93 -7.38
C ASP A 60 -5.79 -10.94 -6.82
N ASP A 61 -6.54 -10.52 -5.80
CA ASP A 61 -7.49 -11.30 -4.99
C ASP A 61 -6.83 -12.28 -3.98
N VAL A 62 -5.53 -12.15 -3.69
CA VAL A 62 -4.79 -12.87 -2.65
C VAL A 62 -4.34 -11.89 -1.57
N GLY A 63 -4.82 -12.06 -0.34
CA GLY A 63 -4.49 -11.11 0.73
C GLY A 63 -3.00 -11.13 1.11
N ASN A 64 -2.46 -9.98 1.51
CA ASN A 64 -1.04 -9.73 1.83
C ASN A 64 -0.37 -10.77 2.76
N ASP A 65 -1.13 -11.41 3.65
CA ASP A 65 -0.61 -12.43 4.59
C ASP A 65 -0.43 -13.82 3.95
N GLU A 66 -1.05 -14.05 2.79
CA GLU A 66 -1.11 -15.30 2.05
C GLU A 66 -0.42 -15.22 0.68
N ASP A 67 0.00 -14.03 0.28
CA ASP A 67 0.59 -13.71 -1.01
C ASP A 67 2.13 -13.89 -1.02
N ASN A 68 2.64 -14.70 -1.95
CA ASN A 68 4.07 -14.92 -2.18
C ASN A 68 4.73 -13.85 -3.06
N CYS A 69 3.98 -12.89 -3.60
CA CYS A 69 4.46 -11.72 -4.36
C CYS A 69 3.72 -10.42 -4.02
N LEU A 70 3.82 -9.97 -2.77
CA LEU A 70 3.16 -8.79 -2.15
C LEU A 70 2.91 -7.52 -3.00
N ILE A 71 3.68 -7.25 -4.06
CA ILE A 71 3.55 -6.04 -4.89
C ILE A 71 3.43 -6.34 -6.39
N ASP A 72 3.39 -7.61 -6.80
CA ASP A 72 3.42 -8.06 -8.18
C ASP A 72 2.34 -9.14 -8.40
N ALA A 73 1.16 -8.69 -8.83
CA ALA A 73 -0.04 -9.50 -8.97
C ALA A 73 0.18 -10.87 -9.61
N ASN A 74 -0.14 -11.93 -8.87
CA ASN A 74 0.07 -13.32 -9.25
C ASN A 74 -0.98 -14.26 -8.62
N GLN A 75 -2.25 -14.06 -9.00
CA GLN A 75 -3.42 -14.78 -8.49
C GLN A 75 -3.31 -16.33 -8.42
N ASP A 76 -2.46 -16.96 -9.22
CA ASP A 76 -2.24 -18.41 -9.18
C ASP A 76 -1.22 -18.88 -8.13
N GLN A 77 -0.47 -17.95 -7.53
CA GLN A 77 0.49 -18.18 -6.44
C GLN A 77 1.48 -19.30 -6.81
N ALA A 78 1.94 -19.29 -8.06
CA ALA A 78 2.97 -20.19 -8.53
C ALA A 78 4.27 -19.94 -7.76
N ASP A 79 4.95 -21.02 -7.40
CA ASP A 79 6.18 -21.07 -6.60
C ASP A 79 6.83 -22.43 -6.95
N LEU A 80 7.70 -22.43 -7.95
CA LEU A 80 8.24 -23.63 -8.58
C LEU A 80 9.28 -24.34 -7.70
N ASP A 81 10.13 -23.59 -7.00
CA ASP A 81 11.20 -24.11 -6.16
C ASP A 81 10.80 -24.29 -4.68
N LEU A 82 9.66 -23.72 -4.27
CA LEU A 82 9.09 -23.74 -2.92
C LEU A 82 9.88 -22.93 -1.88
N ASP A 83 10.48 -21.81 -2.28
CA ASP A 83 11.24 -20.93 -1.39
C ASP A 83 10.41 -19.80 -0.72
N LEU A 84 9.13 -19.69 -1.11
CA LEU A 84 8.13 -18.68 -0.69
C LEU A 84 8.16 -17.36 -1.47
N ALA A 85 9.06 -17.16 -2.43
CA ALA A 85 8.87 -16.18 -3.48
C ALA A 85 8.03 -16.81 -4.59
N GLY A 86 7.06 -16.07 -5.13
CA GLY A 86 6.32 -16.57 -6.28
C GLY A 86 7.08 -16.37 -7.59
N ASP A 87 6.80 -17.20 -8.59
CA ASP A 87 7.45 -17.16 -9.92
C ASP A 87 7.36 -15.77 -10.62
N VAL A 88 6.49 -14.88 -10.15
CA VAL A 88 6.32 -13.52 -10.71
C VAL A 88 7.34 -12.52 -10.13
N CYS A 89 7.78 -12.73 -8.88
CA CYS A 89 8.65 -11.83 -8.14
C CYS A 89 9.98 -12.49 -7.71
N ASP A 90 10.13 -13.78 -7.94
CA ASP A 90 11.42 -14.47 -7.92
C ASP A 90 12.27 -14.05 -9.13
N HIS A 91 13.59 -14.15 -9.00
CA HIS A 91 14.54 -13.91 -10.07
C HIS A 91 15.23 -15.21 -10.52
N ASP A 92 15.03 -16.33 -9.83
CA ASP A 92 15.57 -17.67 -10.12
C ASP A 92 14.50 -18.72 -9.78
N ASP A 93 13.46 -18.83 -10.62
CA ASP A 93 12.24 -19.60 -10.37
C ASP A 93 12.49 -21.08 -9.98
N ASP A 94 13.65 -21.65 -10.32
CA ASP A 94 13.97 -23.05 -10.06
C ASP A 94 15.19 -23.30 -9.13
N ASP A 95 15.74 -22.23 -8.53
CA ASP A 95 16.92 -22.19 -7.63
C ASP A 95 18.09 -23.04 -8.15
N ASP A 96 18.34 -22.99 -9.46
CA ASP A 96 19.47 -23.67 -10.09
C ASP A 96 20.77 -22.82 -10.06
N GLY A 97 20.62 -21.54 -9.72
CA GLY A 97 21.69 -20.56 -9.57
C GLY A 97 21.90 -19.66 -10.79
N HIS A 98 20.89 -19.56 -11.65
CA HIS A 98 20.88 -18.73 -12.84
C HIS A 98 19.64 -17.83 -12.86
N ASP A 99 19.85 -16.50 -12.88
CA ASP A 99 18.73 -15.57 -13.01
C ASP A 99 17.86 -15.90 -14.25
N ASP A 100 16.54 -15.80 -14.17
CA ASP A 100 15.59 -16.20 -15.24
C ASP A 100 15.88 -15.53 -16.59
N LEU A 101 16.42 -14.31 -16.54
CA LEU A 101 16.78 -13.53 -17.72
C LEU A 101 17.96 -14.11 -18.51
N ASP A 102 18.81 -14.88 -17.83
CA ASP A 102 20.00 -15.54 -18.36
C ASP A 102 19.91 -17.08 -18.30
N ASP A 103 18.80 -17.63 -17.80
CA ASP A 103 18.51 -19.07 -17.85
C ASP A 103 18.02 -19.51 -19.26
N ASN A 104 18.42 -20.71 -19.64
CA ASN A 104 17.99 -21.40 -20.85
C ASN A 104 16.96 -22.50 -20.60
N CYS A 105 16.66 -22.85 -19.34
CA CYS A 105 15.68 -23.86 -18.99
C CYS A 105 14.90 -23.46 -17.74
#